data_AF-A0A2U1S6I6-F1
#
_entry.id   AF-A0A2U1S6I6-F1
#
_cell.length_a   1.000
_cell.length_b   1.000
_cell.length_c   1.000
_cell.angle_alpha   90.00
_cell.angle_beta   90.00
_cell.angle_gamma   90.00
#
_symmetry.space_group_name_H-M   'P 1'
#
loop_
_entity.id
_entity.type
_entity.pdbx_description
1 polymer ?
#
loop_
_entity_poly.entity_id
_entity_poly.type
_entity_poly.pdbx_seq_one_letter_code
_entity_poly.pdbx_strand_id
1 'polypeptide(L)'
;MSDNFLNKKMKYVKAYIIFGVILIAANFGLSFLNVDIGDFWPIMLTTWGAVFIVMGIARFLLYRNKSVLKFYKIAETDERNELLRGKAGYVTFVFSIIALAICSVIFVSMDLTIPALVTLILLLIQYALFSILVWYYSKKL
;
A
#
# COMPACT_ATOMS: atom_id res chain seq x y z
N MET A 1 -26.09 13.60 0.28
CA MET A 1 -25.31 12.72 -0.62
C MET A 1 -23.78 12.97 -0.64
N SER A 2 -23.28 14.10 -0.09
CA SER A 2 -21.83 14.38 0.09
C SER A 2 -21.22 13.58 1.24
N ASP A 3 -21.97 13.44 2.35
CA ASP A 3 -21.42 12.91 3.61
C ASP A 3 -21.14 11.40 3.58
N ASN A 4 -21.91 10.62 2.82
CA ASN A 4 -21.68 9.17 2.73
C ASN A 4 -20.35 8.84 2.03
N PHE A 5 -19.99 9.61 1.00
CA PHE A 5 -18.71 9.46 0.29
C PHE A 5 -17.53 9.84 1.21
N LEU A 6 -17.64 10.98 1.89
CA LEU A 6 -16.62 11.44 2.83
C LEU A 6 -16.44 10.46 3.99
N ASN A 7 -17.53 9.99 4.60
CA ASN A 7 -17.48 9.02 5.69
C ASN A 7 -16.81 7.71 5.27
N LYS A 8 -17.11 7.22 4.06
CA LYS A 8 -16.45 6.02 3.51
C LYS A 8 -14.95 6.24 3.35
N LYS A 9 -14.49 7.34 2.74
CA LYS A 9 -13.06 7.65 2.59
C LYS A 9 -12.37 7.87 3.94
N MET A 10 -13.07 8.51 4.89
CA MET A 10 -12.56 8.78 6.24
C MET A 10 -12.35 7.50 7.06
N LYS A 11 -13.14 6.45 6.83
CA LYS A 11 -12.93 5.13 7.43
C LYS A 11 -11.55 4.57 7.07
N TYR A 12 -11.16 4.66 5.79
CA TYR A 12 -9.83 4.21 5.36
C TYR A 12 -8.72 5.07 5.93
N VAL A 13 -8.90 6.39 5.98
CA VAL A 13 -7.93 7.31 6.61
C VAL A 13 -7.68 6.93 8.06
N LYS A 14 -8.75 6.70 8.85
CA LYS A 14 -8.64 6.23 10.23
C LYS A 14 -7.92 4.89 10.31
N ALA A 15 -8.22 3.95 9.42
CA ALA A 15 -7.55 2.65 9.38
C ALA A 15 -6.03 2.77 9.15
N TYR A 16 -5.58 3.64 8.24
CA TYR A 16 -4.14 3.89 8.03
C TYR A 16 -3.47 4.45 9.28
N ILE A 17 -4.08 5.43 9.93
CA ILE A 17 -3.52 6.06 11.14
C ILE A 17 -3.47 5.04 12.28
N ILE A 18 -4.56 4.30 12.52
CA ILE A 18 -4.61 3.26 13.56
C ILE A 18 -3.55 2.19 13.30
N PHE A 19 -3.42 1.73 12.06
CA PHE A 19 -2.42 0.73 11.70
C PHE A 19 -0.99 1.25 11.96
N GLY A 20 -0.69 2.49 11.57
CA GLY A 20 0.61 3.10 11.85
C GLY A 20 0.90 3.25 13.35
N VAL A 21 -0.10 3.64 14.15
CA VAL A 21 0.01 3.72 15.62
C VAL A 21 0.27 2.35 16.22
N ILE A 22 -0.40 1.30 15.74
CA ILE A 22 -0.19 -0.08 16.21
C ILE A 22 1.27 -0.52 15.96
N LEU A 23 1.84 -0.21 14.80
CA LEU A 23 3.24 -0.56 14.50
C LEU A 23 4.22 0.13 15.46
N ILE A 24 4.02 1.41 15.74
CA ILE A 24 4.86 2.16 16.68
C ILE A 24 4.67 1.65 18.11
N ALA A 25 3.43 1.39 18.52
CA ALA A 25 3.12 0.84 19.84
C ALA A 25 3.69 -0.57 20.03
N ALA A 26 3.70 -1.39 18.98
CA ALA A 26 4.34 -2.70 18.99
C ALA A 26 5.85 -2.57 19.21
N ASN A 27 6.51 -1.64 18.51
CA ASN A 27 7.94 -1.37 18.75
C ASN A 27 8.19 -0.91 20.19
N PHE A 28 7.35 0.01 20.70
CA PHE A 28 7.45 0.48 22.08
C PHE A 28 7.26 -0.66 23.10
N GLY A 29 6.30 -1.55 22.86
CA GLY A 29 6.06 -2.72 23.72
C GLY A 29 7.23 -3.70 23.72
N LEU A 30 7.84 -3.96 22.56
CA LEU A 30 9.03 -4.81 22.45
C LEU A 30 10.22 -4.20 23.19
N SER A 31 10.42 -2.88 23.06
CA SER A 31 11.45 -2.15 23.80
C SER A 31 11.19 -2.14 25.30
N PHE A 32 9.94 -1.97 25.75
CA PHE A 32 9.59 -1.99 27.17
C PHE A 32 9.82 -3.36 27.84
N LEU A 33 9.58 -4.44 27.09
CA LEU A 33 9.80 -5.81 27.54
C LEU A 33 11.26 -6.28 27.38
N ASN A 34 12.17 -5.42 26.90
CA ASN A 34 13.57 -5.76 26.58
C ASN A 34 13.70 -7.01 25.68
N VAL A 35 12.78 -7.18 24.73
CA VAL A 35 12.83 -8.28 23.78
C VAL A 35 13.79 -7.90 22.65
N ASP A 36 14.92 -8.59 22.58
CA ASP A 36 15.85 -8.42 21.47
C ASP A 36 15.35 -9.19 20.23
N ILE A 37 15.08 -8.43 19.18
CA ILE A 37 14.65 -8.90 17.87
C ILE A 37 15.66 -8.51 16.78
N GLY A 38 16.80 -7.91 17.16
CA GLY A 38 17.79 -7.34 16.24
C GLY A 38 17.39 -5.96 15.70
N ASP A 39 18.39 -5.22 15.21
CA ASP A 39 18.26 -3.79 14.87
C ASP A 39 17.31 -3.49 13.71
N PHE A 40 17.07 -4.47 12.83
CA PHE A 40 16.24 -4.29 11.65
C PHE A 40 14.76 -4.02 11.99
N TRP A 41 14.20 -4.76 12.94
CA TRP A 41 12.76 -4.74 13.22
C TRP A 41 12.30 -3.44 13.89
N PRO A 42 13.00 -2.88 14.90
CA PRO A 42 12.64 -1.58 15.46
C PRO A 42 12.63 -0.45 14.43
N ILE A 43 13.62 -0.44 13.53
CA ILE A 43 13.70 0.52 12.43
C ILE A 43 12.49 0.33 11.50
N MET A 44 12.22 -0.91 11.05
CA MET A 44 11.09 -1.21 10.18
C MET A 44 9.74 -0.78 10.76
N LEU A 45 9.46 -1.15 12.01
CA LEU A 45 8.19 -0.84 12.68
C LEU A 45 7.99 0.68 12.82
N THR A 46 9.05 1.40 13.19
CA THR A 46 8.99 2.85 13.37
C THR A 46 8.84 3.58 12.03
N THR A 47 9.66 3.24 11.04
CA THR A 47 9.63 3.89 9.72
C THR A 47 8.30 3.64 9.03
N TRP A 48 7.83 2.40 8.93
CA TRP A 48 6.55 2.10 8.28
C TRP A 48 5.36 2.65 9.08
N GLY A 49 5.42 2.59 10.41
CA GLY A 49 4.42 3.21 11.28
C GLY A 49 4.26 4.70 10.99
N ALA A 50 5.37 5.43 10.92
CA ALA A 50 5.38 6.85 10.59
C ALA A 50 4.84 7.12 9.17
N VAL A 51 5.25 6.34 8.17
CA VAL A 51 4.77 6.46 6.79
C VAL A 51 3.24 6.31 6.71
N PHE A 52 2.66 5.33 7.39
CA PHE A 52 1.21 5.13 7.40
C PHE A 52 0.46 6.29 8.08
N ILE A 53 1.00 6.82 9.17
CA ILE A 53 0.43 7.99 9.86
C ILE A 53 0.48 9.22 8.95
N VAL A 54 1.64 9.53 8.35
CA VAL A 54 1.80 10.68 7.45
C VAL A 54 0.87 10.56 6.24
N MET A 55 0.76 9.39 5.62
CA MET A 55 -0.19 9.15 4.54
C MET A 55 -1.65 9.35 4.98
N GLY A 56 -2.00 8.90 6.19
CA GLY A 56 -3.31 9.11 6.78
C GLY A 56 -3.63 10.59 6.97
N ILE A 57 -2.71 11.35 7.58
CA ILE A 57 -2.85 12.79 7.82
C ILE A 57 -2.93 13.56 6.50
N ALA A 58 -2.07 13.25 5.53
CA ALA A 58 -2.10 13.90 4.22
C ALA A 58 -3.47 13.72 3.54
N ARG A 59 -4.01 12.50 3.55
CA ARG A 59 -5.35 12.21 3.00
C ARG A 59 -6.46 12.88 3.79
N PHE A 60 -6.35 12.96 5.11
CA PHE A 60 -7.28 13.70 5.96
C PHE A 60 -7.36 15.17 5.54
N LEU A 61 -6.21 15.83 5.38
CA LEU A 61 -6.12 17.23 4.98
C LEU A 61 -6.68 17.46 3.57
N LEU A 62 -6.38 16.56 2.63
CA LEU A 62 -6.94 16.61 1.27
C LEU A 62 -8.47 16.52 1.26
N TYR A 63 -9.05 15.60 2.03
CA TYR A 63 -10.50 15.42 2.08
C TYR A 63 -11.24 16.49 2.89
N ARG A 64 -10.53 17.23 3.76
CA ARG A 64 -11.10 18.40 4.43
C ARG A 64 -11.38 19.54 3.45
N ASN A 65 -10.65 19.62 2.33
CA ASN A 65 -10.88 20.63 1.32
C ASN A 65 -12.07 20.24 0.42
N LYS A 66 -13.18 20.97 0.54
CA LYS A 66 -14.44 20.68 -0.18
C LYS A 66 -14.29 20.76 -1.71
N SER A 67 -13.44 21.65 -2.22
CA SER A 67 -13.23 21.77 -3.69
C SER A 67 -12.51 20.55 -4.24
N VAL A 68 -11.45 20.11 -3.53
CA VAL A 68 -10.68 18.90 -3.86
C VAL A 68 -11.55 17.66 -3.74
N LEU A 69 -12.35 17.53 -2.68
CA LEU A 69 -13.26 16.40 -2.50
C LEU A 69 -14.31 16.31 -3.64
N LYS A 70 -14.86 17.44 -4.07
CA LYS A 70 -15.79 17.50 -5.19
C LYS A 70 -15.12 17.07 -6.50
N PHE A 71 -13.88 17.51 -6.73
CA PHE A 71 -13.09 17.08 -7.88
C PHE A 71 -12.86 15.56 -7.89
N TYR A 72 -12.44 14.96 -6.76
CA TYR A 72 -12.25 13.51 -6.67
C TYR A 72 -13.53 12.72 -6.92
N LYS A 73 -14.68 13.20 -6.44
CA LYS A 73 -15.96 12.54 -6.66
C LYS A 73 -16.34 12.54 -8.15
N ILE A 74 -16.16 13.65 -8.84
CA ILE A 74 -16.40 13.74 -10.29
C ILE A 74 -15.42 12.83 -11.02
N ALA A 75 -14.14 12.89 -10.67
CA ALA A 75 -13.11 12.09 -11.31
C ALA A 75 -13.29 10.58 -11.11
N GLU A 76 -13.86 10.13 -9.98
CA GLU A 76 -14.14 8.72 -9.70
C GLU A 76 -15.39 8.20 -10.44
N THR A 77 -16.24 9.09 -10.96
CA THR A 77 -17.47 8.74 -11.70
C THR A 77 -17.31 8.88 -13.22
N ASP A 78 -16.17 9.40 -13.67
CA ASP A 78 -15.88 9.66 -15.09
C ASP A 78 -15.25 8.42 -15.75
N GLU A 79 -15.90 7.89 -16.80
CA GLU A 79 -15.47 6.72 -17.56
C GLU A 79 -14.04 6.87 -18.12
N ARG A 80 -13.64 8.08 -18.51
CA ARG A 80 -12.28 8.30 -19.03
C ARG A 80 -11.22 8.09 -17.94
N ASN A 81 -11.54 8.49 -16.71
CA ASN A 81 -10.64 8.30 -15.59
C ASN A 81 -10.59 6.83 -15.15
N GLU A 82 -11.66 6.07 -15.34
CA GLU A 82 -11.66 4.62 -15.15
C GLU A 82 -10.67 3.93 -16.11
N LEU A 83 -10.71 4.27 -17.40
CA LEU A 83 -9.76 3.78 -18.40
C LEU A 83 -8.31 4.17 -18.06
N LEU A 84 -8.07 5.41 -17.63
CA LEU A 84 -6.75 5.87 -17.22
C LEU A 84 -6.24 5.11 -15.99
N ARG A 85 -7.11 4.83 -15.00
CA ARG A 85 -6.75 4.01 -13.82
C ARG A 85 -6.38 2.58 -14.22
N GLY A 86 -7.10 1.99 -15.18
CA GLY A 86 -6.75 0.66 -15.72
C GLY A 86 -5.34 0.65 -16.33
N LYS A 87 -5.03 1.63 -17.19
CA LYS A 87 -3.69 1.77 -17.78
C LYS A 87 -2.60 2.00 -16.72
N ALA A 88 -2.84 2.88 -15.77
CA ALA A 88 -1.91 3.14 -14.66
C ALA A 88 -1.69 1.88 -13.81
N GLY A 89 -2.74 1.09 -13.56
CA GLY A 89 -2.64 -0.19 -12.87
C GLY A 89 -1.74 -1.18 -13.60
N TYR A 90 -1.90 -1.31 -14.92
CA TYR A 90 -1.04 -2.16 -15.75
C TYR A 90 0.43 -1.71 -15.72
N VAL A 91 0.70 -0.41 -15.90
CA VAL A 91 2.07 0.12 -15.85
C VAL A 91 2.71 -0.11 -14.48
N THR A 92 1.96 0.13 -13.40
CA THR A 92 2.44 -0.10 -12.03
C THR A 92 2.75 -1.57 -11.79
N PHE A 93 1.92 -2.48 -12.31
CA PHE A 93 2.15 -3.91 -12.25
C PHE A 93 3.45 -4.32 -12.94
N VAL A 94 3.67 -3.87 -14.18
CA VAL A 94 4.90 -4.16 -14.94
C VAL A 94 6.12 -3.63 -14.19
N PHE A 95 6.07 -2.39 -13.72
CA PHE A 95 7.14 -1.79 -12.93
C PHE A 95 7.43 -2.60 -11.66
N SER A 96 6.40 -3.05 -10.94
CA SER A 96 6.55 -3.82 -9.70
C SER A 96 7.19 -5.19 -9.96
N ILE A 97 6.83 -5.87 -11.05
CA ILE A 97 7.48 -7.13 -11.44
C ILE A 97 8.95 -6.92 -11.73
N ILE A 98 9.28 -5.90 -12.53
CA ILE A 98 10.67 -5.60 -12.88
C ILE A 98 11.49 -5.28 -11.62
N ALA A 99 10.96 -4.45 -10.72
CA ALA A 99 11.62 -4.12 -9.46
C ALA A 99 11.84 -5.36 -8.59
N LEU A 100 10.83 -6.23 -8.43
CA LEU A 100 10.96 -7.46 -7.66
C LEU A 100 11.95 -8.45 -8.29
N ALA A 101 11.97 -8.55 -9.63
CA ALA A 101 12.93 -9.40 -10.34
C ALA A 101 14.37 -8.90 -10.14
N ILE A 102 14.61 -7.59 -10.24
CA ILE A 102 15.92 -6.98 -9.97
C ILE A 102 16.34 -7.25 -8.52
N CYS A 103 15.43 -7.03 -7.54
CA CYS A 103 15.72 -7.34 -6.13
C CYS A 103 16.07 -8.82 -5.93
N SER A 104 15.36 -9.74 -6.58
CA SER A 104 15.65 -11.17 -6.50
C SER A 104 17.05 -11.49 -7.01
N VAL A 105 17.45 -10.94 -8.16
CA VAL A 105 18.82 -11.12 -8.71
C VAL A 105 19.87 -10.56 -7.76
N ILE A 106 19.65 -9.39 -7.18
CA ILE A 106 20.57 -8.78 -6.20
C ILE A 106 20.71 -9.69 -4.98
N PHE A 107 19.60 -10.17 -4.40
CA PHE A 107 19.64 -11.02 -3.22
C PHE A 107 20.30 -12.37 -3.48
N VAL A 108 20.07 -12.98 -4.64
CA VAL A 108 20.80 -14.21 -5.04
C VAL A 108 22.28 -13.93 -5.20
N SER A 109 22.66 -12.80 -5.82
CA SER A 109 24.07 -12.42 -6.02
C SER A 109 24.81 -12.11 -4.70
N MET A 110 24.07 -11.80 -3.64
CA MET A 110 24.60 -11.55 -2.30
C MET A 110 24.52 -12.78 -1.38
N ASP A 111 24.16 -13.96 -1.90
CA ASP A 111 23.91 -15.18 -1.13
C ASP A 111 22.87 -15.01 0.00
N LEU A 112 21.92 -14.09 -0.18
CA LEU A 112 20.83 -13.81 0.76
C LEU A 112 19.62 -14.69 0.46
N THR A 113 19.67 -15.95 0.91
CA THR A 113 18.67 -16.99 0.59
C THR A 113 17.25 -16.62 1.03
N ILE A 114 17.08 -16.10 2.26
CA ILE A 114 15.75 -15.77 2.80
C ILE A 114 15.11 -14.60 2.01
N PRO A 115 15.78 -13.43 1.84
CA PRO A 115 15.25 -12.36 1.00
C PRO A 115 14.98 -12.77 -0.45
N ALA A 116 15.83 -13.61 -1.04
CA ALA A 116 15.63 -14.14 -2.39
C ALA A 116 14.35 -14.98 -2.50
N LEU A 117 14.09 -15.86 -1.52
CA LEU A 117 12.86 -16.66 -1.48
C LEU A 117 11.61 -15.80 -1.28
N VAL A 118 11.66 -14.84 -0.36
CA VAL A 118 10.53 -13.92 -0.10
C VAL A 118 10.19 -13.12 -1.35
N THR A 119 11.19 -12.57 -2.04
CA THR A 119 10.96 -11.81 -3.29
C THR A 119 10.39 -12.67 -4.41
N LEU A 120 10.83 -13.92 -4.54
CA LEU A 120 10.30 -14.86 -5.53
C LEU A 120 8.83 -15.22 -5.26
N ILE A 121 8.47 -15.46 -4.00
CA ILE A 121 7.08 -15.68 -3.58
C ILE A 121 6.22 -14.45 -3.89
N LEU A 122 6.70 -13.24 -3.57
CA LEU A 122 5.98 -11.99 -3.85
C LEU A 122 5.76 -11.78 -5.36
N LEU A 123 6.72 -12.16 -6.19
CA LEU A 123 6.60 -12.09 -7.64
C LEU A 123 5.47 -13.01 -8.15
N LEU A 124 5.42 -14.26 -7.65
CA LEU A 124 4.34 -15.21 -7.97
C LEU A 124 2.97 -14.71 -7.50
N ILE A 125 2.89 -14.16 -6.28
CA ILE A 125 1.66 -13.56 -5.75
C ILE A 125 1.19 -12.41 -6.64
N GLN A 126 2.11 -11.55 -7.11
CA GLN A 126 1.74 -10.47 -8.02
C GLN A 126 1.11 -11.01 -9.30
N TYR A 127 1.75 -12.00 -9.93
CA TYR A 127 1.23 -12.60 -11.15
C TYR A 127 -0.16 -13.21 -10.95
N ALA A 128 -0.37 -13.93 -9.84
CA ALA A 128 -1.67 -14.51 -9.49
C ALA A 128 -2.73 -13.42 -9.25
N LEU A 129 -2.42 -12.39 -8.47
CA LEU A 129 -3.34 -11.28 -8.20
C LEU A 129 -3.73 -10.55 -9.48
N PHE A 130 -2.76 -10.23 -10.34
CA PHE A 130 -3.04 -9.57 -11.60
C PHE A 130 -3.95 -10.43 -12.49
N SER A 131 -3.69 -11.73 -12.59
CA SER A 131 -4.52 -12.66 -13.36
C SER A 131 -5.96 -12.71 -12.84
N ILE A 132 -6.13 -12.82 -11.52
CA ILE A 132 -7.45 -12.83 -10.86
C ILE A 132 -8.19 -11.51 -11.09
N LEU A 133 -7.50 -10.38 -10.95
CA LEU A 133 -8.11 -9.06 -11.13
C LEU A 133 -8.53 -8.85 -12.58
N VAL A 134 -7.68 -9.16 -13.56
CA VAL A 134 -8.03 -9.07 -14.99
C VAL A 134 -9.27 -9.91 -15.29
N TRP A 135 -9.31 -11.16 -14.81
CA TRP A 135 -10.46 -12.04 -15.00
C TRP A 135 -11.73 -11.53 -14.31
N TYR A 136 -11.62 -10.99 -13.09
CA TYR A 136 -12.77 -10.47 -12.35
C TYR A 136 -13.37 -9.24 -13.04
N TYR A 137 -12.52 -8.32 -13.51
CA TYR A 137 -12.96 -7.12 -14.20
C TYR A 137 -13.44 -7.41 -15.63
N SER A 138 -12.86 -8.39 -16.34
CA SER A 138 -13.35 -8.81 -17.66
C SER A 138 -14.74 -9.43 -17.64
N LYS A 139 -15.22 -9.89 -16.48
CA LYS A 139 -16.59 -10.39 -16.28
C LYS A 139 -17.62 -9.31 -15.93
N LYS A 140 -17.15 -8.12 -15.55
CA LYS A 140 -18.00 -7.00 -15.11
C LYS A 140 -18.17 -5.92 -16.17
N LEU A 141 -17.25 -5.85 -17.12
CA LEU A 141 -17.36 -5.08 -18.36
C LEU A 141 -18.25 -5.83 -19.36
#